data_AF-A0AAN8WTH2-F1
#
_entry.id   AF-A0AAN8WTH2-F1
#
_cell.length_a   1.000
_cell.length_b   1.000
_cell.length_c   1.000
_cell.angle_alpha   90.00
_cell.angle_beta   90.00
_cell.angle_gamma   90.00
#
_symmetry.space_group_name_H-M   'P 1'
#
loop_
_entity.id
_entity.type
_entity.pdbx_description
1 polymer ?
#
loop_
_entity_poly.entity_id
_entity_poly.type
_entity_poly.pdbx_seq_one_letter_code
_entity_poly.pdbx_strand_id
1 'polypeptide(L)'
;MHPAYVGTWGQGYPGDFALERPDNQVSISQLEVMCGKDHLTVQLSFTAPFQGLVFSKGQYGQPNCMYVGPRSGGTHFEFEIYYDSCGTKPDMGGKFYENTIIIQYDADLIEVWDEAKRLRCEWYNDYEKTASKPPMVIADLEVVELNFRDTKIYKLIYEYNKLICEYNK
;
A
#
# COMPACT_ATOMS: atom_id res chain seq x y z
N MET A 1 -21.47 34.02 56.77
CA MET A 1 -22.70 34.04 55.94
C MET A 1 -22.27 33.99 54.47
N HIS A 2 -22.58 32.88 53.79
CA HIS A 2 -22.60 32.57 52.32
C HIS A 2 -21.41 32.96 51.40
N PRO A 3 -21.14 32.19 50.32
CA PRO A 3 -21.14 30.72 50.20
C PRO A 3 -19.92 30.15 49.45
N ALA A 4 -19.78 28.81 49.51
CA ALA A 4 -18.87 28.03 48.69
C ALA A 4 -19.39 27.90 47.25
N TYR A 5 -18.52 28.13 46.26
CA TYR A 5 -18.77 27.79 44.86
C TYR A 5 -18.33 26.34 44.60
N VAL A 6 -19.27 25.51 44.18
CA VAL A 6 -19.03 24.19 43.61
C VAL A 6 -18.66 24.37 42.14
N GLY A 7 -17.50 23.86 41.75
CA GLY A 7 -17.06 23.80 40.36
C GLY A 7 -16.38 22.47 40.08
N THR A 8 -17.13 21.51 39.54
CA THR A 8 -16.63 20.27 38.95
C THR A 8 -16.36 20.51 37.47
N TRP A 9 -15.11 20.47 37.01
CA TRP A 9 -14.77 20.06 35.64
C TRP A 9 -13.38 19.42 35.65
N GLY A 10 -13.30 18.22 35.06
CA GLY A 10 -12.19 17.29 35.18
C GLY A 10 -10.85 17.82 34.67
N GLN A 11 -9.80 17.50 35.41
CA GLN A 11 -8.43 17.60 34.97
C GLN A 11 -8.16 16.50 33.92
N GLY A 12 -8.18 16.87 32.64
CA GLY A 12 -7.54 16.09 31.59
C GLY A 12 -6.03 16.26 31.69
N TYR A 13 -5.29 15.16 31.77
CA TYR A 13 -3.82 15.15 31.77
C TYR A 13 -3.29 15.64 30.41
N PRO A 14 -2.23 16.48 30.35
CA PRO A 14 -1.56 16.80 29.09
C PRO A 14 -0.59 15.65 28.76
N GLY A 15 -1.12 14.53 28.27
CA GLY A 15 -0.34 13.31 27.96
C GLY A 15 -0.28 12.93 26.48
N ASP A 16 -1.18 13.44 25.64
CA ASP A 16 -1.43 12.86 24.31
C ASP A 16 -0.73 13.57 23.15
N PHE A 17 -0.11 14.74 23.36
CA PHE A 17 0.50 15.52 22.28
C PHE A 17 1.74 14.87 21.62
N ALA A 18 2.34 13.85 22.25
CA ALA A 18 3.52 13.16 21.73
C ALA A 18 3.19 11.90 20.92
N LEU A 19 1.91 11.51 20.84
CA LEU A 19 1.48 10.29 20.14
C LEU A 19 0.90 10.57 18.75
N GLU A 20 0.46 11.81 18.50
CA GLU A 20 -0.16 12.18 17.24
C GLU A 20 0.86 12.70 16.23
N ARG A 21 0.75 12.20 15.00
CA ARG A 21 1.54 12.68 13.88
C ARG A 21 1.15 14.12 13.52
N PRO A 22 2.10 15.05 13.31
CA PRO A 22 1.79 16.41 12.89
C PRO A 22 0.97 16.49 11.59
N ASP A 23 -0.09 17.30 11.59
CA ASP A 23 -1.08 17.43 10.49
C ASP A 23 -0.51 17.89 9.13
N ASN A 24 0.70 18.46 9.12
CA ASN A 24 1.37 18.96 7.90
C ASN A 24 2.63 18.16 7.52
N GLN A 25 2.72 16.90 7.96
CA GLN A 25 3.90 16.08 7.68
C GLN A 25 3.78 15.34 6.34
N VAL A 26 4.91 15.18 5.64
CA VAL A 26 5.05 14.31 4.46
C VAL A 26 4.46 12.95 4.76
N SER A 27 3.65 12.40 3.88
CA SER A 27 2.98 11.09 4.03
C SER A 27 3.00 10.28 2.74
N ILE A 28 2.79 8.97 2.84
CA ILE A 28 2.75 8.08 1.67
C ILE A 28 1.49 8.42 0.86
N SER A 29 1.68 8.75 -0.43
CA SER A 29 0.58 9.00 -1.38
C SER A 29 0.26 7.78 -2.24
N GLN A 30 1.26 6.93 -2.53
CA GLN A 30 1.09 5.68 -3.27
C GLN A 30 2.10 4.64 -2.80
N LEU A 31 1.67 3.39 -2.69
CA LEU A 31 2.52 2.23 -2.47
C LEU A 31 2.00 1.08 -3.33
N GLU A 32 2.78 0.72 -4.34
CA GLU A 32 2.45 -0.34 -5.29
C GLU A 32 3.58 -1.36 -5.37
N VAL A 33 3.21 -2.62 -5.56
CA VAL A 33 4.16 -3.74 -5.59
C VAL A 33 3.86 -4.60 -6.81
N MET A 34 4.86 -4.80 -7.64
CA MET A 34 4.82 -5.70 -8.79
C MET A 34 5.67 -6.94 -8.49
N CYS A 35 5.11 -8.11 -8.77
CA CYS A 35 5.77 -9.38 -8.47
C CYS A 35 6.53 -9.88 -9.70
N GLY A 36 7.86 -9.77 -9.62
CA GLY A 36 8.77 -10.35 -10.60
C GLY A 36 8.99 -11.85 -10.37
N LYS A 37 9.86 -12.42 -11.21
CA LYS A 37 10.23 -13.83 -11.11
C LYS A 37 11.02 -14.16 -9.84
N ASP A 38 11.91 -13.26 -9.43
CA ASP A 38 12.87 -13.43 -8.33
C ASP A 38 12.92 -12.26 -7.35
N HIS A 39 12.14 -11.21 -7.58
CA HIS A 39 12.09 -10.01 -6.75
C HIS A 39 10.70 -9.34 -6.75
N LEU A 40 10.48 -8.47 -5.77
CA LEU A 40 9.39 -7.50 -5.72
C LEU A 40 9.92 -6.17 -6.26
N THR A 41 9.22 -5.54 -7.20
CA THR A 41 9.47 -4.15 -7.60
C THR A 41 8.48 -3.26 -6.85
N VAL A 42 8.99 -2.34 -6.04
CA VAL A 42 8.19 -1.47 -5.18
C VAL A 42 8.22 -0.05 -5.73
N GLN A 43 7.05 0.51 -5.98
CA GLN A 43 6.88 1.92 -6.30
C GLN A 43 6.27 2.64 -5.10
N LEU A 44 7.03 3.58 -4.55
CA LEU A 44 6.67 4.32 -3.35
C LEU A 44 6.68 5.82 -3.66
N SER A 45 5.54 6.48 -3.44
CA SER A 45 5.39 7.92 -3.62
C SER A 45 4.94 8.58 -2.33
N PHE A 46 5.36 9.83 -2.15
CA PHE A 46 5.04 10.68 -1.02
C PHE A 46 4.30 11.94 -1.45
N THR A 47 3.58 12.58 -0.53
CA THR A 47 2.85 13.83 -0.75
C THR A 47 3.76 15.06 -0.93
N ALA A 48 5.01 14.96 -0.48
CA ALA A 48 6.04 15.99 -0.58
C ALA A 48 7.45 15.34 -0.52
N PRO A 49 8.55 16.08 -0.80
CA PRO A 49 9.91 15.54 -0.76
C PRO A 49 10.23 14.81 0.54
N PHE A 50 10.55 13.52 0.43
CA PHE A 50 10.87 12.67 1.58
C PHE A 50 12.37 12.73 1.91
N GLN A 51 12.70 12.87 3.19
CA GLN A 51 14.08 13.01 3.67
C GLN A 51 14.52 11.92 4.65
N GLY A 52 13.61 11.03 5.03
CA GLY A 52 13.87 9.94 5.95
C GLY A 52 14.50 8.72 5.27
N LEU A 53 14.23 7.54 5.82
CA LEU A 53 14.81 6.27 5.40
C LEU A 53 13.73 5.25 5.03
N VAL A 54 14.03 4.42 4.04
CA VAL A 54 13.22 3.22 3.72
C VAL A 54 14.12 2.01 3.63
N PHE A 55 13.84 0.98 4.42
CA PHE A 55 14.66 -0.23 4.49
C PHE A 55 13.84 -1.45 4.90
N SER A 56 14.31 -2.67 4.60
CA SER A 56 13.64 -3.89 5.08
C SER A 56 13.81 -4.08 6.59
N LYS A 57 12.74 -4.50 7.26
CA LYS A 57 12.71 -4.72 8.70
C LYS A 57 13.87 -5.64 9.16
N GLY A 58 14.61 -5.18 10.16
CA GLY A 58 15.76 -5.90 10.71
C GLY A 58 17.04 -5.82 9.86
N GLN A 59 17.04 -5.03 8.79
CA GLN A 59 18.18 -4.85 7.88
C GLN A 59 18.74 -3.42 7.91
N TYR A 60 18.49 -2.67 8.99
CA TYR A 60 19.05 -1.32 9.14
C TYR A 60 20.59 -1.35 9.05
N GLY A 61 21.16 -0.43 8.28
CA GLY A 61 22.60 -0.33 8.06
C GLY A 61 23.17 -1.29 7.01
N GLN A 62 22.36 -2.22 6.46
CA GLN A 62 22.78 -3.08 5.34
C GLN A 62 22.62 -2.32 4.01
N PRO A 63 23.71 -2.00 3.28
CA PRO A 63 23.63 -1.11 2.11
C PRO A 63 22.71 -1.62 1.00
N ASN A 64 22.56 -2.94 0.85
CA ASN A 64 21.72 -3.58 -0.17
C ASN A 64 20.22 -3.66 0.21
N CYS A 65 19.87 -3.35 1.46
CA CYS A 65 18.49 -3.39 1.96
C CYS A 65 18.00 -2.02 2.46
N MET A 66 18.78 -0.96 2.18
CA MET A 66 18.44 0.44 2.38
C MET A 66 18.09 1.05 1.02
N TYR A 67 16.80 1.23 0.76
CA TYR A 67 16.26 1.60 -0.55
C TYR A 67 16.18 3.11 -0.75
N VAL A 68 15.84 3.83 0.33
CA VAL A 68 15.84 5.29 0.33
C VAL A 68 16.76 5.76 1.45
N GLY A 69 17.80 6.49 1.05
CA GLY A 69 18.75 7.10 1.97
C GLY A 69 18.31 8.48 2.45
N PRO A 70 18.98 9.00 3.48
CA PRO A 70 18.63 10.30 4.05
C PRO A 70 18.89 11.40 3.03
N ARG A 71 18.06 12.44 3.07
CA ARG A 71 18.17 13.62 2.18
C ARG A 71 18.09 13.30 0.68
N SER A 72 17.48 12.17 0.32
CA SER A 72 17.21 11.84 -1.09
C SER A 72 16.33 12.90 -1.75
N GLY A 73 15.38 13.51 -1.01
CA GLY A 73 14.59 14.66 -1.44
C GLY A 73 13.62 14.35 -2.60
N GLY A 74 13.50 13.08 -2.97
CA GLY A 74 12.54 12.61 -3.98
C GLY A 74 11.13 12.51 -3.42
N THR A 75 10.15 12.64 -4.31
CA THR A 75 8.73 12.35 -4.02
C THR A 75 8.32 10.97 -4.51
N HIS A 76 9.14 10.32 -5.33
CA HIS A 76 8.89 9.02 -5.93
C HIS A 76 10.17 8.18 -5.91
N PHE A 77 10.03 6.92 -5.53
CA PHE A 77 11.13 5.95 -5.44
C PHE A 77 10.67 4.62 -6.03
N GLU A 78 11.55 4.01 -6.81
CA GLU A 78 11.39 2.66 -7.31
C GLU A 78 12.60 1.82 -6.89
N PHE A 79 12.36 0.66 -6.29
CA PHE A 79 13.41 -0.23 -5.82
C PHE A 79 12.99 -1.69 -5.84
N GLU A 80 13.98 -2.58 -5.87
CA GLU A 80 13.78 -4.02 -5.91
C GLU A 80 14.10 -4.67 -4.56
N ILE A 81 13.27 -5.62 -4.15
CA ILE A 81 13.51 -6.49 -2.99
C ILE A 81 13.56 -7.93 -3.48
N TYR A 82 14.74 -8.54 -3.46
CA TYR A 82 14.90 -9.92 -3.92
C TYR A 82 14.31 -10.94 -2.93
N TYR A 83 13.77 -12.04 -3.46
CA TYR A 83 13.12 -13.08 -2.66
C TYR A 83 14.07 -13.85 -1.74
N ASP A 84 15.35 -13.90 -2.07
CA ASP A 84 16.40 -14.62 -1.34
C ASP A 84 17.21 -13.74 -0.37
N SER A 85 16.87 -12.46 -0.26
CA SER A 85 17.63 -11.49 0.55
C SER A 85 16.73 -10.51 1.32
N CYS A 86 17.35 -9.60 2.06
CA CYS A 86 16.69 -8.53 2.82
C CYS A 86 15.57 -8.99 3.77
N GLY A 87 15.67 -10.22 4.28
CA GLY A 87 14.68 -10.78 5.20
C GLY A 87 13.34 -11.15 4.55
N THR A 88 13.28 -11.22 3.22
CA THR A 88 12.11 -11.73 2.51
C THR A 88 11.88 -13.20 2.88
N LYS A 89 10.64 -13.54 3.23
CA LYS A 89 10.27 -14.89 3.67
C LYS A 89 9.25 -15.49 2.70
N PRO A 90 9.47 -16.71 2.21
CA PRO A 90 8.39 -17.47 1.62
C PRO A 90 7.42 -17.91 2.71
N ASP A 91 6.15 -18.07 2.35
CA ASP A 91 5.18 -18.78 3.18
C ASP A 91 5.58 -20.26 3.38
N MET A 92 5.06 -20.91 4.43
CA MET A 92 5.33 -22.33 4.73
C MET A 92 4.96 -23.28 3.58
N GLY A 93 4.14 -22.84 2.62
CA GLY A 93 3.82 -23.57 1.39
C GLY A 93 4.42 -23.02 0.10
N GLY A 94 5.30 -22.01 0.16
CA GLY A 94 5.90 -21.37 -1.03
C GLY A 94 4.91 -20.64 -1.95
N LYS A 95 3.69 -20.36 -1.46
CA LYS A 95 2.61 -19.76 -2.25
C LYS A 95 2.78 -18.25 -2.46
N PHE A 96 3.45 -17.59 -1.54
CA PHE A 96 3.73 -16.17 -1.62
C PHE A 96 5.05 -15.83 -0.96
N TYR A 97 5.66 -14.74 -1.42
CA TYR A 97 6.81 -14.10 -0.80
C TYR A 97 6.37 -12.84 -0.09
N GLU A 98 7.06 -12.56 1.01
CA GLU A 98 6.72 -11.42 1.85
C GLU A 98 7.95 -10.71 2.36
N ASN A 99 7.90 -9.38 2.30
CA ASN A 99 8.86 -8.51 2.95
C ASN A 99 8.11 -7.46 3.78
N THR A 100 8.73 -6.93 4.83
CA THR A 100 8.19 -5.77 5.55
C THR A 100 9.19 -4.63 5.41
N ILE A 101 8.77 -3.54 4.78
CA ILE A 101 9.57 -2.31 4.73
C ILE A 101 9.21 -1.42 5.91
N ILE A 102 10.21 -0.72 6.44
CA ILE A 102 10.09 0.31 7.45
C ILE A 102 10.30 1.66 6.76
N ILE A 103 9.38 2.59 6.97
CA ILE A 103 9.45 3.97 6.52
C ILE A 103 9.65 4.81 7.77
N GLN A 104 10.89 5.26 7.96
CA GLN A 104 11.30 6.11 9.08
C GLN A 104 11.33 7.55 8.60
N TYR A 105 10.53 8.44 9.17
CA TYR A 105 10.38 9.81 8.66
C TYR A 105 11.55 10.72 9.04
N ASP A 106 12.22 10.44 10.16
CA ASP A 106 13.46 11.08 10.59
C ASP A 106 14.67 10.15 10.32
N ALA A 107 15.84 10.71 10.00
CA ALA A 107 17.02 9.91 9.66
C ALA A 107 17.71 9.31 10.90
N ASP A 108 17.58 9.96 12.05
CA ASP A 108 18.34 9.68 13.26
C ASP A 108 17.45 9.11 14.38
N LEU A 109 16.17 9.46 14.40
CA LEU A 109 15.21 9.05 15.43
C LEU A 109 14.08 8.17 14.87
N ILE A 110 13.71 7.15 15.64
CA ILE A 110 12.51 6.35 15.39
C ILE A 110 11.38 6.94 16.20
N GLU A 111 10.28 7.24 15.53
CA GLU A 111 9.12 7.88 16.11
C GLU A 111 7.91 6.94 16.12
N VAL A 112 6.93 7.25 16.96
CA VAL A 112 5.72 6.41 17.09
C VAL A 112 4.85 6.40 15.82
N TRP A 113 5.02 7.39 14.95
CA TRP A 113 4.31 7.52 13.68
C TRP A 113 5.09 6.96 12.47
N ASP A 114 6.24 6.32 12.69
CA ASP A 114 6.91 5.56 11.65
C ASP A 114 6.06 4.37 11.20
N GLU A 115 6.19 4.01 9.92
CA GLU A 115 5.29 3.05 9.31
C GLU A 115 6.01 1.75 8.95
N ALA A 116 5.39 0.62 9.27
CA ALA A 116 5.79 -0.69 8.77
C ALA A 116 4.76 -1.17 7.74
N LYS A 117 5.19 -1.41 6.50
CA LYS A 117 4.31 -1.90 5.42
C LYS A 117 4.74 -3.30 5.03
N ARG A 118 3.81 -4.25 5.13
CA ARG A 118 3.99 -5.65 4.76
C ARG A 118 3.63 -5.81 3.28
N LEU A 119 4.62 -6.10 2.46
CA LEU A 119 4.50 -6.33 1.02
C LEU A 119 4.35 -7.83 0.78
N ARG A 120 3.39 -8.24 -0.05
CA ARG A 120 3.10 -9.65 -0.32
C ARG A 120 2.91 -9.88 -1.81
N CYS A 121 3.63 -10.87 -2.34
CA CYS A 121 3.53 -11.32 -3.71
C CYS A 121 3.05 -12.76 -3.76
N GLU A 122 1.82 -12.97 -4.25
CA GLU A 122 1.22 -14.30 -4.39
C GLU A 122 1.39 -14.81 -5.82
N TRP A 123 1.90 -16.04 -5.97
CA TRP A 123 1.85 -16.73 -7.25
C TRP A 123 0.55 -17.54 -7.32
N TYR A 124 -0.39 -17.07 -8.14
CA TYR A 124 -1.54 -17.88 -8.52
C TYR A 124 -1.08 -18.94 -9.51
N ASN A 125 -0.79 -20.14 -9.01
CA ASN A 125 -0.78 -21.34 -9.86
C ASN A 125 -2.24 -21.67 -10.19
N ASP A 126 -2.79 -21.08 -11.25
CA ASP A 126 -4.15 -21.36 -11.75
C ASP A 126 -4.31 -22.78 -12.35
N TYR A 127 -3.46 -23.73 -11.96
CA TYR A 127 -3.61 -25.15 -12.29
C TYR A 127 -4.54 -25.92 -11.33
N GLU A 128 -5.10 -25.28 -10.30
CA GLU A 128 -6.20 -25.86 -9.53
C GLU A 128 -7.58 -25.45 -10.08
N LYS A 129 -8.07 -26.29 -10.99
CA LYS A 129 -9.49 -26.68 -11.16
C LYS A 129 -10.44 -25.65 -11.79
N THR A 130 -10.40 -25.57 -13.12
CA THR A 130 -11.58 -25.27 -13.96
C THR A 130 -12.61 -26.42 -13.95
N ALA A 131 -12.93 -26.99 -12.79
CA ALA A 131 -13.97 -28.00 -12.66
C ALA A 131 -14.86 -27.65 -11.47
N SER A 132 -16.14 -27.43 -11.77
CA SER A 132 -17.26 -27.17 -10.85
C SER A 132 -17.33 -25.79 -10.18
N LYS A 133 -17.34 -24.71 -10.97
CA LYS A 133 -18.29 -23.62 -10.64
C LYS A 133 -19.62 -24.01 -11.32
N PRO A 134 -20.71 -24.29 -10.58
CA PRO A 134 -22.00 -24.48 -11.21
C PRO A 134 -22.32 -23.23 -12.04
N PRO A 135 -22.94 -23.37 -13.23
CA PRO A 135 -23.24 -22.22 -14.08
C PRO A 135 -24.08 -21.25 -13.25
N MET A 136 -23.60 -20.01 -13.11
CA MET A 136 -24.44 -18.94 -12.60
C MET A 136 -25.63 -18.84 -13.56
N VAL A 137 -26.84 -19.07 -13.05
CA VAL A 137 -28.05 -18.81 -13.82
C VAL A 137 -28.07 -17.31 -14.05
N ILE A 138 -27.71 -16.91 -15.26
CA ILE A 138 -27.89 -15.54 -15.73
C ILE A 138 -29.41 -15.40 -15.90
N ALA A 139 -30.08 -14.86 -14.89
CA ALA A 139 -31.42 -14.36 -15.08
C ALA A 139 -31.31 -13.15 -16.02
N ASP A 140 -31.76 -13.36 -17.26
CA ASP A 140 -32.11 -12.41 -18.30
C ASP A 140 -31.48 -11.01 -18.16
N LEU A 141 -30.22 -10.89 -18.61
CA LEU A 141 -29.70 -9.60 -19.05
C LEU A 141 -30.29 -9.32 -20.42
N GLU A 142 -31.21 -8.36 -20.46
CA GLU A 142 -31.77 -7.78 -21.68
C GLU A 142 -30.63 -7.36 -22.62
N VAL A 143 -30.55 -8.03 -23.77
CA VAL A 143 -29.58 -7.72 -24.82
C VAL A 143 -30.05 -6.42 -25.48
N VAL A 144 -29.51 -5.29 -25.03
CA VAL A 144 -29.66 -4.05 -25.77
C VAL A 144 -28.65 -4.08 -26.93
N GLU A 145 -29.12 -4.49 -28.11
CA GLU A 145 -28.35 -4.35 -29.35
C GLU A 145 -28.18 -2.86 -29.70
N LEU A 146 -26.97 -2.33 -29.48
CA LEU A 146 -26.61 -1.01 -29.95
C LEU A 146 -25.81 -1.13 -31.25
N ASN A 147 -26.47 -0.78 -32.36
CA ASN A 147 -25.86 -0.63 -33.67
C ASN A 147 -24.96 0.62 -33.67
N PHE A 148 -23.64 0.43 -33.69
CA PHE A 148 -22.69 1.53 -33.86
C PHE A 148 -22.25 1.61 -35.32
N ARG A 149 -22.78 2.61 -36.05
CA ARG A 149 -22.10 3.17 -37.21
C ARG A 149 -21.06 4.18 -36.72
N ASP A 150 -19.88 4.08 -37.32
CA ASP A 150 -18.74 5.01 -37.27
C ASP A 150 -17.74 4.90 -36.11
N THR A 151 -16.83 3.93 -36.29
CA THR A 151 -15.38 3.92 -36.02
C THR A 151 -14.85 4.65 -34.78
N LYS A 152 -15.20 4.17 -33.58
CA LYS A 152 -14.38 4.29 -32.37
C LYS A 152 -14.51 3.00 -31.56
N ILE A 153 -13.38 2.33 -31.28
CA ILE A 153 -13.38 1.08 -30.50
C ILE A 153 -13.37 1.45 -29.02
N TYR A 154 -14.51 1.27 -28.35
CA TYR A 154 -14.63 1.38 -26.91
C TYR A 154 -14.44 0.00 -26.29
N LYS A 155 -13.65 -0.10 -25.21
CA LYS A 155 -13.46 -1.35 -24.46
C LYS A 155 -14.30 -1.28 -23.19
N LEU A 156 -15.08 -2.33 -22.95
CA LEU A 156 -15.85 -2.49 -21.71
C LEU A 156 -15.01 -3.26 -20.70
N ILE A 157 -14.87 -2.71 -19.50
CA ILE A 157 -14.16 -3.33 -18.38
C ILE A 157 -15.09 -3.33 -17.17
N TYR A 158 -15.01 -4.40 -16.38
CA TYR A 158 -15.78 -4.58 -15.16
C TYR A 158 -14.87 -4.34 -13.96
N GLU A 159 -15.12 -3.27 -13.21
CA GLU A 159 -14.36 -2.95 -12.01
C GLU A 159 -15.33 -2.80 -10.83
N TYR A 160 -15.10 -3.57 -9.75
CA TYR A 160 -15.96 -3.58 -8.55
C TYR A 160 -17.47 -3.66 -8.83
N ASN A 161 -17.87 -4.54 -9.76
CA ASN A 161 -19.25 -4.70 -10.21
C ASN A 161 -19.89 -3.51 -10.95
N LYS A 162 -19.08 -2.56 -11.41
CA LYS A 162 -19.53 -1.43 -12.23
C LYS A 162 -19.00 -1.58 -13.66
N LEU A 163 -19.88 -1.48 -14.65
CA LEU A 163 -19.48 -1.39 -16.06
C LEU A 163 -18.92 0.00 -16.32
N ILE A 164 -17.68 0.07 -16.79
CA ILE A 164 -17.03 1.31 -17.18
C ILE A 164 -16.65 1.21 -18.66
N CYS A 165 -17.04 2.23 -19.44
CA CYS A 165 -16.65 2.38 -20.83
C CYS A 165 -15.35 3.19 -20.91
N GLU A 166 -14.26 2.55 -21.33
CA GLU A 166 -13.00 3.26 -21.57
C GLU A 166 -12.77 3.50 -23.06
N TYR A 167 -12.40 4.74 -23.39
CA TYR A 167 -12.03 5.15 -24.74
C TYR A 167 -10.54 4.91 -24.97
N ASN A 168 -10.21 3.98 -25.85
CA ASN A 168 -8.84 3.85 -26.35
C ASN A 168 -8.66 4.83 -27.50
N LYS A 169 -7.76 5.80 -27.31
CA LYS A 169 -7.39 6.80 -28.32
C LYS A 169 -6.43 6.22 -29.35
#